data_AF-A0A7V4L8Q3-F1
#
_entry.id   AF-A0A7V4L8Q3-F1
#
_cell.length_a   1.000
_cell.length_b   1.000
_cell.length_c   1.000
_cell.angle_alpha   90.00
_cell.angle_beta   90.00
_cell.angle_gamma   90.00
#
_symmetry.space_group_name_H-M   'P 1'
#
loop_
_entity.id
_entity.type
_entity.pdbx_description
1 polymer ?
#
loop_
_entity_poly.entity_id
_entity_poly.type
_entity_poly.pdbx_seq_one_letter_code
_entity_poly.pdbx_strand_id
1 'polypeptide(L)'
;MKLNLQVVTCFLRPALLAWTGLSTLGLAEVRADQIAPIAPSPGETDSPSAGGYGGVVPGTATANPLPQPPPGSLPYLIWTGFQPTATGSRVFIQTTAPVEFEVNAGRVTRGKSTLTVVLRGCRIHMANNRRKLDTRAFPTPVQSVSAKQRRQNVELIITLREAATVTSGTEPGPNGSRFVVLDFPPGKATPIESRPSARGDVASGGSTSGEGWSFSRDEDAGPTEANPKSKGRGAGKTGEATQGGSKNPQPNPSLGNTSQ
;
A
#
# COMPACT_ATOMS: atom_id res chain seq x y z
N MET A 1 -30.91 26.44 8.51
CA MET A 1 -31.89 25.59 7.79
C MET A 1 -31.32 24.18 7.66
N LYS A 2 -32.09 23.20 8.15
CA LYS A 2 -31.98 21.73 8.00
C LYS A 2 -30.64 21.04 8.36
N LEU A 3 -30.58 20.59 9.61
CA LEU A 3 -29.73 19.48 10.09
C LEU A 3 -30.17 18.18 9.39
N ASN A 4 -29.22 17.39 8.88
CA ASN A 4 -29.48 16.01 8.46
C ASN A 4 -28.75 15.04 9.38
N LEU A 5 -29.56 14.45 10.25
CA LEU A 5 -29.29 13.40 11.21
C LEU A 5 -29.34 12.07 10.43
N GLN A 6 -28.23 11.35 10.28
CA GLN A 6 -28.27 9.95 9.82
C GLN A 6 -28.05 9.00 10.98
N VAL A 7 -29.06 8.15 11.12
CA VAL A 7 -29.31 7.17 12.16
C VAL A 7 -28.29 6.04 12.06
N VAL A 8 -27.63 5.76 13.18
CA VAL A 8 -26.76 4.59 13.36
C VAL A 8 -27.67 3.38 13.56
N THR A 9 -27.74 2.52 12.56
CA THR A 9 -28.46 1.24 12.66
C THR A 9 -27.55 0.22 13.33
N CYS A 10 -27.74 0.02 14.64
CA CYS A 10 -27.18 -1.10 15.38
C CYS A 10 -27.79 -2.41 14.88
N PHE A 11 -27.03 -3.22 14.16
CA PHE A 11 -27.38 -4.62 13.94
C PHE A 11 -26.93 -5.45 15.14
N LEU A 12 -27.93 -5.92 15.88
CA LEU A 12 -27.84 -6.74 17.07
C LEU A 12 -27.98 -8.22 16.67
N ARG A 13 -26.91 -9.01 16.85
CA ARG A 13 -26.87 -10.46 17.18
C ARG A 13 -27.40 -11.47 16.12
N PRO A 14 -26.98 -12.77 16.12
CA PRO A 14 -26.65 -13.60 17.29
C PRO A 14 -25.40 -14.49 17.23
N ALA A 15 -25.04 -14.97 18.42
CA ALA A 15 -24.13 -16.07 18.70
C ALA A 15 -24.83 -17.43 18.57
N LEU A 16 -24.02 -18.49 18.62
CA LEU A 16 -24.33 -19.94 18.67
C LEU A 16 -24.51 -20.65 17.31
N LEU A 17 -23.52 -21.47 16.97
CA LEU A 17 -23.70 -22.93 16.91
C LEU A 17 -22.33 -23.62 16.92
N ALA A 18 -22.12 -24.42 17.96
CA ALA A 18 -21.02 -25.35 18.05
C ALA A 18 -21.23 -26.49 17.04
N TRP A 19 -20.20 -26.82 16.25
CA TRP A 19 -20.16 -28.06 15.49
C TRP A 19 -19.03 -28.92 16.03
N THR A 20 -19.41 -29.94 16.79
CA THR A 20 -18.57 -31.04 17.25
C THR A 20 -18.46 -32.10 16.16
N GLY A 21 -17.23 -32.52 15.86
CA GLY A 21 -16.90 -33.88 15.47
C GLY A 21 -17.10 -34.26 14.00
N LEU A 22 -16.05 -34.76 13.36
CA LEU A 22 -15.88 -36.21 13.18
C LEU A 22 -14.49 -36.47 12.57
N SER A 23 -13.62 -37.15 13.32
CA SER A 23 -12.33 -37.63 12.83
C SER A 23 -12.54 -38.89 12.02
N THR A 24 -12.25 -38.87 10.72
CA THR A 24 -12.10 -40.09 9.90
C THR A 24 -10.64 -40.48 9.84
N LEU A 25 -10.30 -41.51 10.61
CA LEU A 25 -9.12 -42.33 10.42
C LEU A 25 -9.32 -43.18 9.15
N GLY A 26 -8.55 -42.89 8.10
CA GLY A 26 -8.41 -43.75 6.92
C GLY A 26 -6.99 -44.31 6.88
N LEU A 27 -6.84 -45.55 7.36
CA LEU A 27 -5.72 -46.45 7.08
C LEU A 27 -5.95 -47.16 5.74
N ALA A 28 -4.88 -47.70 5.15
CA ALA A 28 -4.81 -48.65 4.01
C ALA A 28 -4.68 -47.97 2.62
N GLU A 29 -3.87 -48.41 1.65
CA GLU A 29 -2.91 -49.52 1.55
C GLU A 29 -2.04 -49.33 0.31
N VAL A 30 -0.87 -49.95 0.34
CA VAL A 30 0.20 -50.02 -0.66
C VAL A 30 -0.18 -50.87 -1.89
N ARG A 31 0.20 -50.44 -3.10
CA ARG A 31 0.75 -51.27 -4.23
C ARG A 31 1.05 -50.33 -5.42
N ALA A 32 2.31 -50.12 -5.80
CA ALA A 32 3.18 -51.02 -6.58
C ALA A 32 2.68 -51.24 -8.03
N ASP A 33 2.76 -50.19 -8.84
CA ASP A 33 3.00 -50.26 -10.28
C ASP A 33 3.74 -48.98 -10.70
N GLN A 34 5.05 -48.93 -10.40
CA GLN A 34 5.95 -47.91 -10.93
C GLN A 34 6.47 -48.37 -12.30
N ILE A 35 5.68 -48.12 -13.33
CA ILE A 35 6.20 -48.00 -14.69
C ILE A 35 6.84 -46.61 -14.75
N ALA A 36 8.16 -46.56 -14.80
CA ALA A 36 8.92 -45.32 -14.82
C ALA A 36 8.58 -44.49 -16.07
N PRO A 37 7.97 -43.30 -15.95
CA PRO A 37 7.96 -42.34 -17.04
C PRO A 37 9.39 -41.82 -17.21
N ILE A 38 9.86 -41.90 -18.45
CA ILE A 38 11.07 -41.28 -18.99
C ILE A 38 11.30 -39.92 -18.33
N ALA A 39 12.44 -39.76 -17.67
CA ALA A 39 12.85 -38.53 -17.01
C ALA A 39 12.76 -37.36 -18.01
N PRO A 40 11.90 -36.34 -17.76
CA PRO A 40 12.03 -35.08 -18.46
C PRO A 40 13.36 -34.44 -18.06
N SER A 41 14.10 -34.02 -19.07
CA SER A 41 15.38 -33.32 -18.97
C SER A 41 15.32 -32.20 -17.92
N PRO A 42 16.26 -32.09 -16.96
CA PRO A 42 16.35 -30.95 -16.07
C PRO A 42 16.91 -29.75 -16.86
N GLY A 43 16.07 -29.16 -17.69
CA GLY A 43 16.47 -28.12 -18.65
C GLY A 43 15.33 -27.23 -19.15
N GLU A 44 14.08 -27.46 -18.76
CA GLU A 44 13.02 -26.47 -18.93
C GLU A 44 12.97 -25.57 -17.70
N THR A 45 13.81 -24.53 -17.72
CA THR A 45 13.42 -23.25 -17.13
C THR A 45 12.02 -22.94 -17.62
N ASP A 46 11.05 -22.91 -16.70
CA ASP A 46 9.73 -22.32 -16.87
C ASP A 46 9.88 -21.00 -17.63
N SER A 47 9.74 -21.08 -18.95
CA SER A 47 9.59 -19.91 -19.78
C SER A 47 8.30 -19.28 -19.32
N PRO A 48 8.31 -18.02 -18.83
CA PRO A 48 7.14 -17.42 -18.24
C PRO A 48 6.03 -17.46 -19.28
N SER A 49 4.97 -18.20 -18.96
CA SER A 49 3.70 -18.12 -19.68
C SER A 49 3.42 -16.64 -19.98
N ALA A 50 3.13 -16.35 -21.24
CA ALA A 50 2.98 -15.00 -21.75
C ALA A 50 2.14 -14.13 -20.80
N GLY A 51 2.80 -13.24 -20.06
CA GLY A 51 2.17 -12.24 -19.20
C GLY A 51 2.20 -12.46 -17.69
N GLY A 52 3.00 -13.40 -17.17
CA GLY A 52 3.20 -13.55 -15.72
C GLY A 52 3.67 -12.24 -15.07
N TYR A 53 2.90 -11.72 -14.11
CA TYR A 53 3.27 -10.53 -13.33
C TYR A 53 4.53 -10.82 -12.51
N GLY A 54 5.69 -10.32 -12.96
CA GLY A 54 6.99 -10.46 -12.27
C GLY A 54 7.15 -9.56 -11.03
N GLY A 55 6.08 -8.88 -10.62
CA GLY A 55 6.08 -8.14 -9.37
C GLY A 55 5.84 -9.05 -8.18
N VAL A 56 5.98 -8.50 -6.99
CA VAL A 56 5.79 -9.26 -5.76
C VAL A 56 4.29 -9.51 -5.55
N VAL A 57 3.94 -10.78 -5.35
CA VAL A 57 2.55 -11.24 -5.14
C VAL A 57 2.32 -11.40 -3.64
N PRO A 58 1.21 -10.88 -3.07
CA PRO A 58 0.86 -11.15 -1.68
C PRO A 58 0.78 -12.66 -1.42
N GLY A 59 1.43 -13.13 -0.36
CA GLY A 59 1.34 -14.53 0.08
C GLY A 59 2.49 -15.45 -0.35
N THR A 60 3.37 -15.05 -1.29
CA THR A 60 4.60 -15.81 -1.54
C THR A 60 5.62 -15.52 -0.44
N ALA A 61 6.23 -16.57 0.10
CA ALA A 61 7.06 -16.54 1.31
C ALA A 61 8.45 -15.90 1.11
N THR A 62 8.57 -14.85 0.29
CA THR A 62 9.81 -14.09 0.20
C THR A 62 9.99 -13.33 1.52
N ALA A 63 10.96 -13.78 2.32
CA ALA A 63 11.26 -13.14 3.59
C ALA A 63 11.56 -11.65 3.37
N ASN A 64 10.91 -10.79 4.15
CA ASN A 64 11.18 -9.36 4.15
C ASN A 64 12.67 -9.14 4.50
N PRO A 65 13.48 -8.50 3.63
CA PRO A 65 14.89 -8.25 3.92
C PRO A 65 15.11 -7.20 5.02
N LEU A 66 14.04 -6.52 5.47
CA LEU A 66 14.15 -5.53 6.52
C LEU A 66 14.24 -6.16 7.92
N PRO A 67 15.05 -5.58 8.82
CA PRO A 67 15.10 -6.02 10.19
C PRO A 67 13.72 -5.93 10.83
N GLN A 68 13.41 -6.91 11.68
CA GLN A 68 12.18 -6.89 12.45
C GLN A 68 12.17 -5.65 13.37
N PRO A 69 11.03 -4.95 13.47
CA PRO A 69 10.89 -3.83 14.40
C PRO A 69 11.18 -4.29 15.84
N PRO A 70 11.82 -3.45 16.69
CA PRO A 70 11.92 -3.73 18.11
C PRO A 70 10.53 -3.96 18.74
N PRO A 71 10.40 -4.87 19.72
CA PRO A 71 9.15 -5.06 20.46
C PRO A 71 8.63 -3.73 21.03
N GLY A 72 7.33 -3.47 20.88
CA GLY A 72 6.69 -2.23 21.36
C GLY A 72 6.90 -1.00 20.48
N SER A 73 7.62 -1.11 19.37
CA SER A 73 7.70 -0.02 18.38
C SER A 73 6.46 0.05 17.48
N LEU A 74 6.21 1.24 16.93
CA LEU A 74 5.09 1.46 16.00
C LEU A 74 5.25 0.61 14.73
N PRO A 75 4.16 0.04 14.17
CA PRO A 75 4.20 -0.67 12.90
C PRO A 75 4.83 0.18 11.78
N TYR A 76 5.62 -0.47 10.92
CA TYR A 76 6.22 0.17 9.75
C TYR A 76 5.55 -0.27 8.47
N LEU A 77 5.41 0.68 7.53
CA LEU A 77 5.11 0.40 6.13
C LEU A 77 6.34 -0.24 5.48
N ILE A 78 6.24 -1.53 5.14
CA ILE A 78 7.30 -2.29 4.47
C ILE A 78 7.35 -1.93 2.99
N TRP A 79 6.19 -1.91 2.31
CA TRP A 79 6.07 -1.50 0.91
C TRP A 79 4.59 -1.37 0.48
N THR A 80 4.39 -0.78 -0.70
CA THR A 80 3.12 -0.67 -1.39
C THR A 80 3.22 -1.37 -2.74
N GLY A 81 2.23 -2.17 -3.11
CA GLY A 81 2.19 -2.86 -4.38
C GLY A 81 0.87 -2.65 -5.13
N PHE A 82 0.91 -2.96 -6.43
CA PHE A 82 -0.22 -2.90 -7.33
C PHE A 82 -0.19 -4.12 -8.25
N GLN A 83 -1.28 -4.88 -8.28
CA GLN A 83 -1.44 -6.05 -9.12
C GLN A 83 -2.68 -5.89 -10.01
N PRO A 84 -2.52 -5.88 -11.35
CA PRO A 84 -3.67 -6.03 -12.22
C PRO A 84 -4.24 -7.45 -12.08
N THR A 85 -5.56 -7.58 -12.08
CA THR A 85 -6.26 -8.86 -12.00
C THR A 85 -7.22 -9.00 -13.18
N ALA A 86 -7.70 -10.20 -13.47
CA ALA A 86 -8.67 -10.42 -14.55
C ALA A 86 -9.97 -9.62 -14.32
N THR A 87 -10.34 -9.38 -13.06
CA THR A 87 -11.56 -8.69 -12.66
C THR A 87 -11.33 -7.23 -12.24
N GLY A 88 -10.12 -6.68 -12.44
CA GLY A 88 -9.82 -5.29 -12.10
C GLY A 88 -8.40 -5.07 -11.61
N SER A 89 -8.24 -4.50 -10.42
CA SER A 89 -6.92 -4.26 -9.85
C SER A 89 -6.90 -4.30 -8.34
N ARG A 90 -5.78 -4.75 -7.78
CA ARG A 90 -5.54 -4.82 -6.35
C ARG A 90 -4.41 -3.89 -5.97
N VAL A 91 -4.67 -2.98 -5.03
CA VAL A 91 -3.63 -2.26 -4.31
C VAL A 91 -3.46 -2.93 -2.97
N PHE A 92 -2.23 -3.27 -2.60
CA PHE A 92 -1.99 -3.89 -1.30
C PHE A 92 -0.79 -3.24 -0.62
N ILE A 93 -0.82 -3.30 0.72
CA ILE A 93 0.07 -2.54 1.58
C ILE A 93 0.56 -3.49 2.65
N GLN A 94 1.87 -3.73 2.72
CA GLN A 94 2.42 -4.61 3.74
C GLN A 94 2.93 -3.80 4.93
N THR A 95 2.51 -4.19 6.13
CA THR A 95 2.97 -3.62 7.40
C THR A 95 3.62 -4.69 8.27
N THR A 96 4.59 -4.29 9.10
CA THR A 96 5.31 -5.21 9.99
C THR A 96 4.44 -5.85 11.07
N ALA A 97 3.28 -5.26 11.36
CA ALA A 97 2.32 -5.73 12.35
C ALA A 97 0.89 -5.32 11.93
N PRO A 98 -0.17 -5.88 12.53
CA PRO A 98 -1.55 -5.43 12.30
C PRO A 98 -1.71 -3.93 12.55
N VAL A 99 -2.48 -3.28 11.69
CA VAL A 99 -2.72 -1.84 11.75
C VAL A 99 -4.21 -1.56 11.54
N GLU A 100 -4.76 -0.62 12.31
CA GLU A 100 -6.09 -0.09 12.04
C GLU A 100 -6.02 0.85 10.84
N PHE A 101 -6.98 0.75 9.92
CA PHE A 101 -7.03 1.61 8.76
C PHE A 101 -8.45 2.12 8.49
N GLU A 102 -8.50 3.30 7.88
CA GLU A 102 -9.73 3.94 7.45
C GLU A 102 -9.65 4.27 5.97
N VAL A 103 -10.71 3.94 5.24
CA VAL A 103 -10.85 4.25 3.82
C VAL A 103 -11.81 5.43 3.69
N ASN A 104 -11.29 6.57 3.27
CA ASN A 104 -12.05 7.80 3.11
C ASN A 104 -12.14 8.14 1.63
N ALA A 105 -13.36 8.35 1.13
CA ALA A 105 -13.57 8.95 -0.17
C ALA A 105 -12.96 10.36 -0.15
N GLY A 106 -11.95 10.58 -0.99
CA GLY A 106 -11.27 11.86 -1.12
C GLY A 106 -12.07 12.85 -1.96
N ARG A 107 -11.63 14.11 -1.96
CA ARG A 107 -12.25 15.14 -2.80
C ARG A 107 -11.88 14.96 -4.26
N VAL A 108 -12.85 15.23 -5.14
CA VAL A 108 -12.58 15.37 -6.57
C VAL A 108 -11.77 16.65 -6.77
N THR A 109 -10.53 16.50 -7.24
CA THR A 109 -9.62 17.63 -7.47
C THR A 109 -9.25 17.67 -8.95
N ARG A 110 -9.58 18.78 -9.64
CA ARG A 110 -9.33 18.95 -11.09
C ARG A 110 -9.92 17.79 -11.91
N GLY A 111 -11.15 17.37 -11.58
CA GLY A 111 -11.86 16.28 -12.26
C GLY A 111 -11.36 14.87 -11.94
N LYS A 112 -10.38 14.70 -11.04
CA LYS A 112 -9.86 13.39 -10.63
C LYS A 112 -10.40 13.02 -9.27
N SER A 113 -10.98 11.83 -9.16
CA SER A 113 -11.39 11.28 -7.88
C SER A 113 -10.15 10.83 -7.09
N THR A 114 -10.15 11.06 -5.79
CA THR A 114 -9.08 10.61 -4.90
C THR A 114 -9.68 9.72 -3.83
N LEU A 115 -8.94 8.71 -3.40
CA LEU A 115 -9.27 7.85 -2.27
C LEU A 115 -8.10 7.94 -1.29
N THR A 116 -8.41 8.22 -0.03
CA THR A 116 -7.41 8.35 1.02
C THR A 116 -7.53 7.18 1.98
N VAL A 117 -6.45 6.44 2.19
CA VAL A 117 -6.38 5.37 3.19
C VAL A 117 -5.43 5.78 4.30
N VAL A 118 -5.94 5.87 5.53
CA VAL A 118 -5.15 6.29 6.69
C VAL A 118 -4.81 5.05 7.51
N LEU A 119 -3.52 4.75 7.65
CA LEU A 119 -2.99 3.71 8.53
C LEU A 119 -2.64 4.35 9.88
N ARG A 120 -3.38 4.01 10.93
CA ARG A 120 -3.21 4.60 12.27
C ARG A 120 -1.99 4.03 12.98
N GLY A 121 -1.19 4.89 13.61
CA GLY A 121 -0.01 4.46 14.36
C GLY A 121 1.09 3.83 13.49
N CYS A 122 1.08 4.07 12.18
CA CYS A 122 2.06 3.51 11.25
C CYS A 122 3.13 4.56 10.85
N ARG A 123 4.35 4.08 10.57
CA ARG A 123 5.47 4.90 10.10
C ARG A 123 6.09 4.37 8.81
N ILE A 124 6.54 5.28 7.95
CA ILE A 124 7.31 4.92 6.76
C ILE A 124 8.79 4.85 7.15
N HIS A 125 9.36 3.64 7.19
CA HIS A 125 10.76 3.44 7.56
C HIS A 125 11.73 3.79 6.40
N MET A 126 11.42 3.36 5.17
CA MET A 126 12.28 3.59 4.00
C MET A 126 11.77 4.74 3.12
N ALA A 127 12.68 5.59 2.66
CA ALA A 127 12.34 6.67 1.72
C ALA A 127 11.74 6.14 0.40
N ASN A 128 12.17 4.96 -0.05
CA ASN A 128 11.65 4.33 -1.27
C ASN A 128 10.13 4.09 -1.21
N ASN A 129 9.58 3.78 -0.04
CA ASN A 129 8.14 3.55 0.14
C ASN A 129 7.29 4.80 0.00
N ARG A 130 7.93 5.98 -0.07
CA ARG A 130 7.26 7.26 -0.35
C ARG A 130 7.15 7.55 -1.85
N ARG A 131 7.84 6.77 -2.70
CA ARG A 131 7.77 6.93 -4.14
C ARG A 131 6.37 6.63 -4.64
N LYS A 132 5.96 7.38 -5.66
CA LYS A 132 4.66 7.23 -6.28
C LYS A 132 4.71 6.05 -7.25
N LEU A 133 3.74 5.15 -7.13
CA LEU A 133 3.48 4.12 -8.12
C LEU A 133 2.62 4.72 -9.24
N ASP A 134 3.10 4.66 -10.48
CA ASP A 134 2.33 5.04 -11.66
C ASP A 134 1.71 3.80 -12.30
N THR A 135 0.38 3.77 -12.36
CA THR A 135 -0.39 2.64 -12.89
C THR A 135 -1.17 3.02 -14.15
N ARG A 136 -0.80 4.14 -14.79
CA ARG A 136 -1.47 4.65 -16.00
C ARG A 136 -1.37 3.75 -17.22
N ALA A 137 -0.38 2.86 -17.27
CA ALA A 137 -0.25 1.89 -18.35
C ALA A 137 -1.29 0.76 -18.25
N PHE A 138 -1.96 0.60 -17.11
CA PHE A 138 -2.89 -0.50 -16.89
C PHE A 138 -4.35 -0.06 -17.11
N PRO A 139 -5.19 -0.90 -17.74
CA PRO A 139 -6.61 -0.64 -17.98
C PRO A 139 -7.46 -0.77 -16.70
N THR A 140 -7.13 0.02 -15.67
CA THR A 140 -7.69 -0.08 -14.31
C THR A 140 -8.11 1.30 -13.82
N PRO A 141 -9.05 1.40 -12.86
CA PRO A 141 -9.50 2.69 -12.36
C PRO A 141 -8.42 3.42 -11.56
N VAL A 142 -7.39 2.71 -11.10
CA VAL A 142 -6.28 3.30 -10.34
C VAL A 142 -5.30 3.98 -11.29
N GLN A 143 -5.07 5.27 -11.10
CA GLN A 143 -4.10 6.05 -11.86
C GLN A 143 -2.73 6.09 -11.19
N SER A 144 -2.70 6.22 -9.87
CA SER A 144 -1.45 6.22 -9.10
C SER A 144 -1.68 6.02 -7.62
N VAL A 145 -0.67 5.50 -6.93
CA VAL A 145 -0.65 5.32 -5.47
C VAL A 145 0.56 6.06 -4.89
N SER A 146 0.37 6.82 -3.81
CA SER A 146 1.48 7.48 -3.10
C SER A 146 1.26 7.42 -1.60
N ALA A 147 2.28 7.01 -0.85
CA ALA A 147 2.26 7.05 0.61
C ALA A 147 2.96 8.30 1.14
N LYS A 148 2.34 8.95 2.14
CA LYS A 148 2.89 10.12 2.83
C LYS A 148 2.80 9.94 4.34
N GLN A 149 3.87 10.31 5.05
CA GLN A 149 3.86 10.35 6.50
C GLN A 149 3.04 11.56 6.98
N ARG A 150 2.09 11.33 7.90
CA ARG A 150 1.28 12.35 8.56
C ARG A 150 1.35 12.18 10.07
N ARG A 151 2.24 12.92 10.73
CA ARG A 151 2.51 12.77 12.17
C ARG A 151 2.86 11.30 12.49
N GLN A 152 2.01 10.62 13.25
CA GLN A 152 2.14 9.22 13.65
C GLN A 152 1.36 8.24 12.76
N ASN A 153 0.78 8.72 11.66
CA ASN A 153 0.00 7.92 10.72
C ASN A 153 0.65 7.93 9.34
N VAL A 154 0.29 6.94 8.52
CA VAL A 154 0.59 6.95 7.09
C VAL A 154 -0.68 7.20 6.30
N GLU A 155 -0.64 8.17 5.40
CA GLU A 155 -1.72 8.50 4.49
C GLU A 155 -1.36 7.98 3.09
N LEU A 156 -2.11 7.01 2.58
CA LEU A 156 -2.04 6.58 1.19
C LEU A 156 -3.06 7.37 0.37
N ILE A 157 -2.55 8.06 -0.63
CA ILE A 157 -3.33 8.84 -1.58
C ILE A 157 -3.38 8.03 -2.88
N ILE A 158 -4.57 7.53 -3.19
CA ILE A 158 -4.86 6.76 -4.40
C ILE A 158 -5.63 7.68 -5.34
N THR A 159 -5.01 8.05 -6.46
CA THR A 159 -5.67 8.85 -7.50
C THR A 159 -6.37 7.90 -8.44
N LEU A 160 -7.66 8.11 -8.66
CA LEU A 160 -8.48 7.31 -9.56
C LEU A 160 -8.76 8.07 -10.87
N ARG A 161 -8.88 7.32 -11.97
CA ARG A 161 -9.32 7.82 -13.27
C ARG A 161 -10.81 8.16 -13.24
N GLU A 162 -11.58 7.29 -12.60
CA GLU A 162 -13.03 7.39 -12.42
C GLU A 162 -13.40 6.98 -10.99
N ALA A 163 -14.57 7.37 -10.53
CA ALA A 163 -15.06 6.93 -9.22
C ALA A 163 -15.33 5.41 -9.28
N ALA A 164 -14.81 4.67 -8.29
CA ALA A 164 -14.98 3.23 -8.20
C ALA A 164 -15.27 2.83 -6.76
N THR A 165 -16.13 1.83 -6.56
CA THR A 165 -16.39 1.21 -5.26
C THR A 165 -15.21 0.32 -4.90
N VAL A 166 -14.61 0.54 -3.73
CA VAL A 166 -13.45 -0.23 -3.26
C VAL A 166 -13.89 -1.27 -2.22
N THR A 167 -13.37 -2.49 -2.33
CA THR A 167 -13.51 -3.53 -1.31
C THR A 167 -12.21 -3.61 -0.53
N SER A 168 -12.25 -3.34 0.77
CA SER A 168 -11.08 -3.40 1.64
C SER A 168 -11.07 -4.64 2.51
N GLY A 169 -9.89 -5.24 2.71
CA GLY A 169 -9.70 -6.38 3.60
C GLY A 169 -8.30 -6.42 4.19
N THR A 170 -8.05 -7.42 5.04
CA THR A 170 -6.72 -7.70 5.58
C THR A 170 -6.35 -9.16 5.38
N GLU A 171 -5.12 -9.42 4.96
CA GLU A 171 -4.59 -10.77 4.77
C GLU A 171 -3.33 -10.97 5.65
N PRO A 172 -3.10 -12.19 6.17
CA PRO A 172 -1.85 -12.51 6.86
C PRO A 172 -0.67 -12.47 5.88
N GLY A 173 0.44 -11.88 6.31
CA GLY A 173 1.69 -11.87 5.55
C GLY A 173 2.79 -12.73 6.19
N PRO A 174 3.93 -12.88 5.51
CA PRO A 174 5.06 -13.65 6.04
C PRO A 174 5.62 -13.01 7.31
N ASN A 175 6.21 -13.81 8.20
CA ASN A 175 6.92 -13.35 9.41
C ASN A 175 6.08 -12.44 10.34
N GLY A 176 4.78 -12.71 10.48
CA GLY A 176 3.89 -11.92 11.34
C GLY A 176 3.46 -10.56 10.77
N SER A 177 3.87 -10.25 9.54
CA SER A 177 3.38 -9.07 8.83
C SER A 177 1.90 -9.18 8.47
N ARG A 178 1.29 -8.06 8.11
CA ARG A 178 -0.09 -8.00 7.62
C ARG A 178 -0.16 -7.26 6.31
N PHE A 179 -1.05 -7.69 5.44
CA PHE A 179 -1.44 -6.96 4.24
C PHE A 179 -2.76 -6.26 4.48
N VAL A 180 -2.84 -4.98 4.12
CA VAL A 180 -4.11 -4.30 3.85
C VAL A 180 -4.33 -4.36 2.36
N VAL A 181 -5.46 -4.92 1.94
CA VAL A 181 -5.79 -5.19 0.54
C VAL A 181 -6.98 -4.33 0.14
N LEU A 182 -6.87 -3.68 -1.02
CA LEU A 182 -7.88 -2.82 -1.62
C LEU A 182 -8.14 -3.32 -3.03
N ASP A 183 -9.28 -3.97 -3.23
CA ASP A 183 -9.72 -4.46 -4.52
C ASP A 183 -10.59 -3.42 -5.20
N PHE A 184 -10.25 -3.14 -6.46
CA PHE A 184 -10.96 -2.23 -7.33
C PHE A 184 -11.57 -3.01 -8.51
N PRO A 185 -12.82 -2.70 -8.88
CA PRO A 185 -13.49 -3.32 -10.02
C PRO A 185 -12.76 -3.01 -11.33
N PRO A 186 -13.11 -3.71 -12.43
CA PRO A 186 -12.52 -3.42 -13.72
C PRO A 186 -12.98 -2.03 -14.14
N GLY A 187 -12.00 -1.19 -14.52
CA GLY A 187 -12.30 0.15 -14.98
C GLY A 187 -12.88 0.10 -16.39
N LYS A 188 -13.52 1.19 -16.80
CA LYS A 188 -13.75 1.45 -18.23
C LYS A 188 -12.39 1.75 -18.85
N ALA A 189 -11.71 0.69 -19.27
CA ALA A 189 -10.49 0.79 -20.03
C ALA A 189 -10.81 1.59 -21.29
N THR A 190 -10.44 2.87 -21.33
CA THR A 190 -10.16 3.49 -22.63
C THR A 190 -9.00 2.68 -23.16
N PRO A 191 -9.17 1.88 -24.24
CA PRO A 191 -8.08 1.16 -24.84
C PRO A 191 -6.97 2.18 -25.01
N ILE A 192 -5.81 1.92 -24.38
CA ILE A 192 -4.63 2.71 -24.69
C ILE A 192 -4.45 2.42 -26.16
N GLU A 193 -4.87 3.37 -26.99
CA GLU A 193 -4.75 3.29 -28.44
C GLU A 193 -3.33 2.84 -28.67
N SER A 194 -3.22 1.57 -29.08
CA SER A 194 -1.97 0.86 -29.18
C SER A 194 -1.25 1.60 -30.27
N ARG A 195 -0.51 2.65 -29.87
CA ARG A 195 0.21 3.52 -30.78
C ARG A 195 1.02 2.53 -31.59
N PRO A 196 0.67 2.30 -32.87
CA PRO A 196 1.32 1.26 -33.63
C PRO A 196 2.78 1.62 -33.52
N SER A 197 3.57 0.71 -32.96
CA SER A 197 5.00 0.85 -32.87
C SER A 197 5.45 1.08 -34.30
N ALA A 198 5.58 2.34 -34.68
CA ALA A 198 6.14 2.77 -35.94
C ALA A 198 7.64 2.49 -35.84
N ARG A 199 7.98 1.20 -35.82
CA ARG A 199 9.17 0.68 -36.47
C ARG A 199 8.91 0.78 -37.97
N GLY A 200 8.88 2.01 -38.47
CA GLY A 200 9.29 2.27 -39.83
C GLY A 200 10.81 2.27 -39.80
N ASP A 201 11.40 1.20 -40.30
CA ASP A 201 12.63 1.21 -41.08
C ASP A 201 13.64 2.32 -40.74
N VAL A 202 14.44 2.11 -39.69
CA VAL A 202 15.77 2.75 -39.65
C VAL A 202 16.66 1.89 -40.55
N ALA A 203 16.68 2.29 -41.81
CA ALA A 203 17.61 1.77 -42.80
C ALA A 203 19.04 1.82 -42.24
N SER A 204 19.65 0.63 -42.27
CA SER A 204 21.09 0.43 -42.20
C SER A 204 21.80 1.32 -43.22
N GLY A 205 22.58 2.30 -42.75
CA GLY A 205 23.47 3.06 -43.61
C GLY A 205 24.10 4.26 -42.91
N GLY A 206 25.37 4.15 -42.53
CA GLY A 206 26.17 5.30 -42.13
C GLY A 206 27.12 5.05 -40.97
N SER A 207 28.16 4.26 -41.22
CA SER A 207 29.41 4.37 -40.46
C SER A 207 29.94 5.79 -40.64
N THR A 208 29.87 6.63 -39.60
CA THR A 208 30.67 7.86 -39.52
C THR A 208 31.55 7.77 -38.29
N SER A 209 32.76 7.27 -38.52
CA SER A 209 33.92 7.53 -37.70
C SER A 209 34.16 9.03 -37.58
N GLY A 210 34.27 9.57 -36.36
CA GLY A 210 34.82 10.91 -36.15
C GLY A 210 34.21 11.64 -34.95
N GLU A 211 35.10 12.28 -34.18
CA GLU A 211 34.82 13.27 -33.13
C GLU A 211 34.37 12.66 -31.79
N GLY A 212 35.30 12.28 -30.90
CA GLY A 212 36.27 13.19 -30.30
C GLY A 212 35.64 13.95 -29.12
N TRP A 213 35.12 13.24 -28.12
CA TRP A 213 34.67 13.84 -26.87
C TRP A 213 35.90 14.15 -26.00
N SER A 214 36.54 15.26 -26.31
CA SER A 214 37.56 15.87 -25.46
C SER A 214 36.89 16.34 -24.17
N PHE A 215 37.11 15.62 -23.08
CA PHE A 215 36.88 16.09 -21.72
C PHE A 215 37.88 17.23 -21.45
N SER A 216 37.47 18.48 -21.73
CA SER A 216 38.15 19.63 -21.15
C SER A 216 37.87 19.65 -19.65
N ARG A 217 38.85 19.11 -18.93
CA ARG A 217 39.01 19.26 -17.48
C ARG A 217 39.57 20.65 -17.24
N ASP A 218 38.70 21.64 -17.16
CA ASP A 218 39.08 22.95 -16.62
C ASP A 218 39.18 22.81 -15.10
N GLU A 219 40.40 22.55 -14.65
CA GLU A 219 40.87 22.98 -13.34
C GLU A 219 40.82 24.51 -13.32
N ASP A 220 39.84 25.10 -12.65
CA ASP A 220 39.98 26.45 -12.14
C ASP A 220 39.73 26.49 -10.64
N ALA A 221 40.79 26.89 -9.95
CA ALA A 221 40.90 27.02 -8.52
C ALA A 221 40.45 28.44 -8.14
N GLY A 222 39.40 28.53 -7.33
CA GLY A 222 38.99 29.81 -6.72
C GLY A 222 38.45 29.61 -5.31
N PRO A 223 39.17 30.03 -4.26
CA PRO A 223 38.69 29.97 -2.89
C PRO A 223 37.76 31.16 -2.65
N THR A 224 36.44 30.96 -2.70
CA THR A 224 35.50 31.99 -2.23
C THR A 224 35.26 31.80 -0.73
N GLU A 225 36.15 32.44 0.01
CA GLU A 225 35.90 33.33 1.14
C GLU A 225 34.60 33.17 1.95
N ALA A 226 34.81 33.08 3.25
CA ALA A 226 33.82 32.95 4.30
C ALA A 226 32.74 34.05 4.28
N ASN A 227 31.49 33.66 4.58
CA ASN A 227 30.46 34.61 5.00
C ASN A 227 29.82 34.14 6.34
N PRO A 228 29.72 35.00 7.36
CA PRO A 228 29.62 34.59 8.75
C PRO A 228 28.17 34.52 9.27
N LYS A 229 27.94 33.55 10.16
CA LYS A 229 27.33 33.79 11.49
C LYS A 229 26.01 34.58 11.52
N SER A 230 24.88 33.96 11.18
CA SER A 230 23.57 34.44 11.64
C SER A 230 23.24 33.88 13.03
N LYS A 231 23.73 34.59 14.05
CA LYS A 231 23.20 34.54 15.41
C LYS A 231 21.80 35.19 15.39
N GLY A 232 20.75 34.38 15.36
CA GLY A 232 19.37 34.81 15.57
C GLY A 232 18.78 34.18 16.82
N ARG A 233 19.13 34.73 17.99
CA ARG A 233 18.44 34.45 19.26
C ARG A 233 17.02 35.02 19.17
N GLY A 234 16.02 34.14 19.07
CA GLY A 234 14.61 34.48 19.26
C GLY A 234 14.11 33.91 20.58
N ALA A 235 14.54 34.50 21.69
CA ALA A 235 13.88 34.32 22.98
C ALA A 235 12.63 35.23 22.98
N GLY A 236 11.45 34.62 22.92
CA GLY A 236 10.19 35.33 22.96
C GLY A 236 9.18 34.62 23.85
N LYS A 237 8.99 35.19 25.05
CA LYS A 237 7.74 35.24 25.86
C LYS A 237 6.94 33.93 25.96
N THR A 238 6.95 33.19 27.08
CA THR A 238 6.25 33.55 28.34
C THR A 238 5.06 34.50 28.13
N GLY A 239 3.94 33.95 27.68
CA GLY A 239 2.59 34.37 28.07
C GLY A 239 1.96 33.15 28.74
N GLU A 240 1.84 33.15 30.07
CA GLU A 240 0.77 33.79 30.84
C GLU A 240 -0.51 32.94 30.84
N ALA A 241 -1.01 32.75 32.05
CA ALA A 241 -2.00 31.78 32.44
C ALA A 241 -3.35 32.02 31.75
N THR A 242 -4.01 30.93 31.38
CA THR A 242 -5.47 30.87 31.49
C THR A 242 -5.82 29.56 32.16
N GLN A 243 -5.88 29.66 33.48
CA GLN A 243 -6.45 28.69 34.39
C GLN A 243 -7.97 28.77 34.24
N GLY A 244 -8.50 28.18 33.16
CA GLY A 244 -9.93 28.04 32.92
C GLY A 244 -10.41 26.75 33.57
N GLY A 245 -10.78 26.81 34.84
CA GLY A 245 -11.51 25.75 35.50
C GLY A 245 -12.85 25.52 34.82
N SER A 246 -13.20 24.27 34.55
CA SER A 246 -14.59 23.85 34.60
C SER A 246 -14.66 22.45 35.20
N LYS A 247 -15.05 22.43 36.47
CA LYS A 247 -15.52 21.26 37.20
C LYS A 247 -16.65 20.64 36.39
N ASN A 248 -16.52 19.38 35.99
CA ASN A 248 -17.70 18.60 35.65
C ASN A 248 -17.84 17.49 36.71
N PRO A 249 -18.84 17.57 37.59
CA PRO A 249 -19.07 16.56 38.61
C PRO A 249 -19.64 15.28 37.97
N GLN A 250 -18.92 14.15 38.12
CA GLN A 250 -19.60 12.92 38.55
C GLN A 250 -20.06 13.14 40.00
N PRO A 251 -21.16 12.54 40.51
CA PRO A 251 -21.76 11.27 40.09
C PRO A 251 -23.31 11.27 40.07
N ASN A 252 -23.93 10.21 39.51
CA ASN A 252 -24.98 9.52 40.25
C ASN A 252 -25.29 8.14 39.64
N PRO A 253 -25.02 7.03 40.35
CA PRO A 253 -25.64 5.74 40.06
C PRO A 253 -27.07 5.75 40.63
N SER A 254 -28.07 5.74 39.74
CA SER A 254 -29.45 5.47 40.13
C SER A 254 -29.61 3.98 40.42
N LEU A 255 -29.54 3.63 41.70
CA LEU A 255 -30.16 2.44 42.25
C LEU A 255 -31.68 2.62 42.17
N GLY A 256 -32.33 1.89 41.26
CA GLY A 256 -33.78 1.76 41.14
C GLY A 256 -34.15 0.30 41.28
N ASN A 257 -34.70 -0.03 42.44
CA ASN A 257 -35.13 -1.33 42.91
C ASN A 257 -36.54 -1.67 42.36
N THR A 258 -36.87 -2.98 42.32
CA THR A 258 -38.21 -3.53 42.65
C THR A 258 -39.39 -3.25 41.69
N SER A 259 -39.88 -4.29 40.97
CA SER A 259 -41.13 -5.02 41.30
C SER A 259 -41.71 -5.83 40.13
N GLN A 260 -42.05 -7.08 40.47
CA GLN A 260 -43.01 -8.05 39.91
C GLN A 260 -42.72 -8.70 38.55
#